data_AF-A0A821LIZ6-F1
#
_entry.id   AF-A0A821LIZ6-F1
#
_cell.length_a   1.000
_cell.length_b   1.000
_cell.length_c   1.000
_cell.angle_alpha   90.00
_cell.angle_beta   90.00
_cell.angle_gamma   90.00
#
_symmetry.space_group_name_H-M   'P 1'
#
loop_
_entity.id
_entity.type
_entity.pdbx_description
1 polymer ?
#
loop_
_entity_poly.entity_id
_entity_poly.type
_entity_poly.pdbx_seq_one_letter_code
_entity_poly.pdbx_strand_id
1 'polypeptide(L)'
;MFDLFSALVKLVLNNWIFLWFINCGPSDTYVKMAMFYVFLCTGTYVVDAQIVLVRLITRNKYTLESFNNFPILSRSLREFWGRRYNRVVGSVLRESIFEPLRSLFYLSSTSAALASFLVSGLLHAHVSIVVFGASSPLPAFTFFLLHGIACCAEAYCPIVLPKPIGIIVTHTFLLLTAPLYVGLFTRAGPDFFVPNAPSLLNAKWLPQLPVPNFCPK
;
A
#
# COMPACT_ATOMS: atom_id res chain seq x y z
N MET A 1 -17.96 -14.88 -6.03
CA MET A 1 -17.71 -15.72 -4.83
C MET A 1 -16.31 -15.47 -4.27
N PHE A 2 -15.25 -15.57 -5.08
CA PHE A 2 -13.87 -15.26 -4.67
C PHE A 2 -13.69 -13.84 -4.10
N ASP A 3 -14.25 -12.82 -4.76
CA ASP A 3 -14.13 -11.42 -4.30
C ASP A 3 -14.79 -11.19 -2.93
N LEU A 4 -15.95 -11.82 -2.68
CA LEU A 4 -16.63 -11.74 -1.39
C LEU A 4 -15.82 -12.41 -0.28
N PHE A 5 -15.26 -13.58 -0.57
CA PHE A 5 -14.37 -14.26 0.37
C PHE A 5 -13.13 -13.42 0.68
N SER A 6 -12.49 -12.84 -0.34
CA SER A 6 -11.35 -11.92 -0.17
C SER A 6 -11.74 -10.72 0.69
N ALA A 7 -12.88 -10.09 0.45
CA ALA A 7 -13.37 -8.96 1.23
C ALA A 7 -13.56 -9.32 2.71
N LEU A 8 -14.16 -10.49 3.00
CA LEU A 8 -14.37 -10.96 4.37
C LEU A 8 -13.05 -11.27 5.09
N VAL A 9 -12.12 -11.97 4.42
CA VAL A 9 -10.79 -12.26 4.99
C VAL A 9 -10.04 -10.97 5.30
N LYS A 10 -10.04 -10.02 4.35
CA LYS A 10 -9.41 -8.72 4.54
C LYS A 10 -10.06 -7.93 5.68
N LEU A 11 -11.38 -7.94 5.80
CA LEU A 11 -12.10 -7.30 6.91
C LEU A 11 -11.66 -7.87 8.26
N VAL A 12 -11.68 -9.19 8.42
CA VAL A 12 -11.29 -9.84 9.68
C VAL A 12 -9.82 -9.55 10.01
N LEU A 13 -8.93 -9.72 9.03
CA LEU A 13 -7.49 -9.51 9.24
C LEU A 13 -7.16 -8.05 9.54
N ASN A 14 -7.79 -7.09 8.84
CA ASN A 14 -7.56 -5.68 9.04
C ASN A 14 -7.97 -5.24 10.46
N ASN A 15 -9.15 -5.68 10.93
CA ASN A 15 -9.61 -5.38 12.28
C ASN A 15 -8.73 -6.05 13.34
N TRP A 16 -8.32 -7.30 13.14
CA TRP A 16 -7.42 -7.97 14.07
C TRP A 16 -6.06 -7.26 14.19
N ILE A 17 -5.46 -6.85 13.06
CA ILE A 17 -4.21 -6.10 13.06
C ILE A 17 -4.40 -4.74 13.73
N PHE A 18 -5.51 -4.03 13.46
CA PHE A 18 -5.81 -2.75 14.08
C PHE A 18 -5.87 -2.85 15.62
N LEU A 19 -6.59 -3.85 16.14
CA LEU A 19 -6.68 -4.08 17.59
C LEU A 19 -5.31 -4.38 18.20
N TRP A 20 -4.44 -5.09 17.49
CA TRP A 20 -3.05 -5.28 17.93
C TRP A 20 -2.25 -3.98 17.93
N PHE A 21 -2.43 -3.12 16.93
CA PHE A 21 -1.75 -1.83 16.85
C PHE A 21 -2.11 -0.88 17.99
N ILE A 22 -3.38 -0.80 18.38
CA ILE A 22 -3.80 0.07 19.49
C ILE A 22 -3.31 -0.43 20.86
N ASN A 23 -3.01 -1.73 20.98
CA ASN A 23 -2.43 -2.30 22.21
C ASN A 23 -0.93 -2.03 22.35
N CYS A 24 -0.26 -1.60 21.28
CA CYS A 24 1.18 -1.36 21.28
C CYS A 24 1.49 0.12 21.09
N GLY A 25 2.39 0.68 21.91
CA GLY A 25 2.84 2.07 21.76
C GLY A 25 3.60 2.34 20.44
N PRO A 26 4.02 3.58 20.18
CA PRO A 26 4.89 3.92 19.06
C PRO A 26 6.14 3.03 18.96
N SER A 27 6.43 2.46 17.78
CA SER A 27 7.78 1.95 17.46
C SER A 27 8.02 1.78 15.97
N ASP A 28 9.30 1.66 15.60
CA ASP A 28 9.80 1.49 14.24
C ASP A 28 10.44 0.11 14.02
N THR A 29 9.98 -0.91 14.75
CA THR A 29 10.44 -2.27 14.51
C THR A 29 9.93 -2.80 13.17
N TYR A 30 10.76 -3.57 12.47
CA TYR A 30 10.36 -4.19 11.20
C TYR A 30 9.13 -5.10 11.34
N VAL A 31 8.91 -5.70 12.51
CA VAL A 31 7.69 -6.49 12.78
C VAL A 31 6.45 -5.60 12.71
N LYS A 32 6.45 -4.43 13.36
CA LYS A 32 5.32 -3.49 13.23
C LYS A 32 5.18 -2.99 11.81
N MET A 33 6.26 -2.62 11.13
CA MET A 33 6.16 -2.14 9.75
C MET A 33 5.61 -3.22 8.81
N ALA A 34 6.01 -4.48 8.99
CA ALA A 34 5.46 -5.60 8.23
C ALA A 34 3.97 -5.82 8.51
N MET A 35 3.55 -5.75 9.78
CA MET A 35 2.13 -5.82 10.15
C MET A 35 1.33 -4.65 9.58
N PHE A 36 1.87 -3.44 9.61
CA PHE A 36 1.22 -2.28 9.00
C PHE A 36 1.15 -2.40 7.48
N TYR A 37 2.16 -2.97 6.83
CA TYR A 37 2.10 -3.26 5.40
C TYR A 37 0.97 -4.25 5.05
N VAL A 38 0.76 -5.29 5.87
CA VAL A 38 -0.40 -6.19 5.72
C VAL A 38 -1.72 -5.45 6.02
N PHE A 39 -1.73 -4.55 7.00
CA PHE A 39 -2.87 -3.68 7.30
C PHE A 39 -3.24 -2.82 6.09
N LEU A 40 -2.27 -2.17 5.42
CA LEU A 40 -2.50 -1.41 4.18
C LEU A 40 -3.05 -2.29 3.05
N CYS A 41 -2.52 -3.51 2.88
CA CYS A 41 -3.00 -4.43 1.86
C CYS A 41 -4.45 -4.89 2.09
N THR A 42 -4.85 -5.02 3.36
CA THR A 42 -6.17 -5.52 3.78
C THR A 42 -7.20 -4.41 3.99
N GLY A 43 -6.79 -3.16 4.22
CA GLY A 43 -7.70 -2.02 4.42
C GLY A 43 -8.62 -1.70 3.24
N THR A 44 -8.43 -2.38 2.10
CA THR A 44 -9.27 -2.25 0.90
C THR A 44 -10.55 -3.08 0.93
N TYR A 45 -10.87 -3.76 2.04
CA TYR A 45 -12.05 -4.63 2.16
C TYR A 45 -13.38 -3.93 1.81
N VAL A 46 -13.53 -2.63 2.10
CA VAL A 46 -14.73 -1.86 1.72
C VAL A 46 -14.85 -1.75 0.21
N VAL A 47 -13.76 -1.42 -0.48
CA VAL A 47 -13.73 -1.31 -1.94
C VAL A 47 -13.97 -2.67 -2.59
N ASP A 48 -13.41 -3.74 -2.02
CA ASP A 48 -13.69 -5.10 -2.48
C ASP A 48 -15.18 -5.47 -2.35
N ALA A 49 -15.83 -5.08 -1.24
CA ALA A 49 -17.27 -5.25 -1.07
C ALA A 49 -18.08 -4.42 -2.09
N GLN A 50 -17.67 -3.18 -2.37
CA GLN A 50 -18.28 -2.34 -3.40
C GLN A 50 -18.18 -2.98 -4.80
N ILE A 51 -17.04 -3.59 -5.15
CA ILE A 51 -16.88 -4.33 -6.42
C ILE A 51 -17.92 -5.45 -6.51
N VAL A 52 -18.11 -6.23 -5.45
CA VAL A 52 -19.12 -7.30 -5.41
C VAL A 52 -20.52 -6.72 -5.61
N LEU A 53 -20.88 -5.66 -4.88
CA LEU A 53 -22.20 -5.02 -4.99
C LEU A 53 -22.47 -4.47 -6.38
N VAL A 54 -21.52 -3.74 -6.97
CA VAL A 54 -21.65 -3.19 -8.33
C VAL A 54 -21.82 -4.31 -9.35
N ARG A 55 -21.03 -5.38 -9.26
CA ARG A 55 -21.18 -6.55 -10.15
C ARG A 55 -22.54 -7.21 -10.01
N LEU A 56 -23.05 -7.37 -8.79
CA LEU A 56 -24.37 -7.96 -8.54
C LEU A 56 -25.51 -7.10 -9.11
N ILE A 57 -25.54 -5.81 -8.77
CA ILE A 57 -26.60 -4.87 -9.18
C ILE A 57 -26.61 -4.71 -10.71
N THR A 58 -25.43 -4.60 -11.31
CA THR A 58 -25.30 -4.34 -12.75
C THR A 58 -25.30 -5.62 -13.58
N ARG A 59 -25.47 -6.80 -12.94
CA ARG A 59 -25.38 -8.12 -13.59
C ARG A 59 -24.08 -8.30 -14.40
N ASN A 60 -22.95 -7.94 -13.78
CA ASN A 60 -21.60 -7.93 -14.36
C ASN A 60 -21.40 -6.98 -15.54
N LYS A 61 -22.32 -6.04 -15.80
CA LYS A 61 -22.14 -5.02 -16.85
C LYS A 61 -21.03 -4.03 -16.51
N TYR A 62 -20.90 -3.68 -15.24
CA TYR A 62 -19.87 -2.77 -14.75
C TYR A 62 -19.05 -3.42 -13.63
N THR A 63 -17.78 -3.03 -13.54
CA THR A 63 -16.88 -3.38 -12.44
C THR A 63 -16.12 -2.14 -12.02
N LEU A 64 -15.85 -2.01 -10.72
CA LEU A 64 -14.91 -1.02 -10.24
C LEU A 64 -13.48 -1.55 -10.37
N GLU A 65 -12.53 -0.64 -10.48
CA GLU A 65 -11.11 -0.94 -10.39
C GLU A 65 -10.77 -1.36 -8.96
N SER A 66 -10.11 -2.50 -8.79
CA SER A 66 -9.64 -2.94 -7.47
C SER A 66 -8.56 -2.00 -6.96
N PHE A 67 -8.65 -1.54 -5.72
CA PHE A 67 -7.63 -0.68 -5.13
C PHE A 67 -6.27 -1.40 -5.02
N ASN A 68 -6.29 -2.67 -4.60
CA ASN A 68 -5.12 -3.55 -4.55
C ASN A 68 -5.44 -4.89 -5.23
N ASN A 69 -4.50 -5.45 -5.98
CA ASN A 69 -4.56 -6.77 -6.61
C ASN A 69 -3.44 -7.67 -6.06
N PHE A 70 -3.69 -8.27 -4.89
CA PHE A 70 -2.78 -9.14 -4.16
C PHE A 70 -1.30 -8.69 -4.22
N PRO A 71 -0.96 -7.52 -3.62
CA PRO A 71 0.40 -6.96 -3.69
C PRO A 71 1.48 -7.88 -3.12
N ILE A 72 1.11 -8.74 -2.15
CA ILE A 72 2.00 -9.73 -1.52
C ILE A 72 2.55 -10.76 -2.53
N LEU A 73 1.90 -10.90 -3.70
CA LEU A 73 2.34 -11.81 -4.77
C LEU A 73 3.25 -11.14 -5.82
N SER A 74 3.68 -9.90 -5.59
CA SER A 74 4.56 -9.18 -6.51
C SER A 74 5.92 -9.83 -6.61
N ARG A 75 6.41 -10.05 -7.83
CA ARG A 75 7.71 -10.67 -8.12
C ARG A 75 8.79 -9.67 -8.50
N SER A 76 8.41 -8.40 -8.67
CA SER A 76 9.29 -7.27 -8.92
C SER A 76 8.65 -5.98 -8.42
N LEU A 77 9.44 -4.94 -8.23
CA LEU A 77 8.94 -3.62 -7.81
C LEU A 77 8.07 -2.99 -8.89
N ARG A 78 8.39 -3.19 -10.16
CA ARG A 78 7.54 -2.77 -11.29
C ARG A 78 6.18 -3.45 -11.29
N GLU A 79 6.13 -4.74 -10.93
CA GLU A 79 4.84 -5.44 -10.80
C GLU A 79 4.06 -4.92 -9.59
N PHE A 80 4.75 -4.69 -8.46
CA PHE A 80 4.15 -4.14 -7.26
C PHE A 80 3.48 -2.79 -7.54
N TRP A 81 4.25 -1.78 -7.99
CA TRP A 81 3.75 -0.42 -8.21
C TRP A 81 2.89 -0.27 -9.47
N GLY A 82 3.21 -0.99 -10.54
CA GLY A 82 2.55 -0.79 -11.83
C GLY A 82 1.28 -1.61 -12.03
N ARG A 83 1.05 -2.66 -11.23
CA ARG A 83 -0.05 -3.61 -11.48
C ARG A 83 -0.84 -4.05 -10.25
N ARG A 84 -0.26 -3.96 -9.06
CA ARG A 84 -0.82 -4.63 -7.87
C ARG A 84 -1.18 -3.69 -6.73
N TYR A 85 -0.33 -2.73 -6.42
CA TYR A 85 -0.53 -1.83 -5.29
C TYR A 85 -1.16 -0.52 -5.74
N ASN A 86 -2.16 -0.06 -4.99
CA ASN A 86 -2.79 1.25 -5.10
C ASN A 86 -3.14 1.65 -6.55
N ARG A 87 -3.83 0.75 -7.25
CA ARG A 87 -4.11 0.86 -8.69
C ARG A 87 -4.93 2.11 -9.03
N VAL A 88 -5.80 2.55 -8.13
CA VAL A 88 -6.57 3.79 -8.31
C VAL A 88 -5.64 5.01 -8.35
N VAL A 89 -4.71 5.14 -7.39
CA VAL A 89 -3.70 6.22 -7.42
C VAL A 89 -2.74 6.04 -8.60
N GLY A 90 -2.41 4.80 -8.95
CA GLY A 90 -1.62 4.48 -10.15
C GLY A 90 -2.28 5.01 -11.43
N SER A 91 -3.59 4.81 -11.61
CA SER A 91 -4.35 5.36 -12.74
C SER A 91 -4.37 6.88 -12.73
N VAL A 92 -4.58 7.50 -11.57
CA VAL A 92 -4.56 8.97 -11.44
C VAL A 92 -3.20 9.53 -11.85
N LEU A 93 -2.10 8.98 -11.34
CA LEU A 93 -0.74 9.40 -11.72
C LEU A 93 -0.44 9.11 -13.20
N ARG A 94 -0.98 8.01 -13.74
CA ARG A 94 -0.82 7.68 -15.14
C ARG A 94 -1.47 8.74 -16.03
N GLU A 95 -2.72 9.08 -15.76
CA GLU A 95 -3.50 10.03 -16.57
C GLU A 95 -3.06 11.48 -16.36
N SER A 96 -2.64 11.84 -15.15
CA SER A 96 -2.25 13.23 -14.83
C SER A 96 -0.77 13.55 -15.11
N ILE A 97 0.13 12.57 -15.02
CA ILE A 97 1.58 12.78 -15.14
C ILE A 97 2.18 11.95 -16.27
N PHE A 98 2.04 10.62 -16.23
CA PHE A 98 2.75 9.72 -17.15
C PHE A 98 2.35 9.95 -18.61
N GLU A 99 1.05 9.92 -18.92
CA GLU A 99 0.53 10.04 -20.28
C GLU A 99 0.81 11.42 -20.90
N PRO A 100 0.57 12.55 -20.21
CA PRO A 100 0.97 13.87 -20.71
C PRO A 100 2.47 13.98 -20.99
N LEU A 101 3.32 13.45 -20.11
CA LEU A 101 4.78 13.45 -20.33
C LEU A 101 5.20 12.60 -21.54
N ARG A 102 4.47 11.51 -21.82
CA ARG A 102 4.69 10.67 -22.99
C ARG A 102 4.22 11.31 -24.29
N SER A 103 3.06 11.96 -24.28
CA SER A 103 2.40 12.46 -25.49
C SER A 103 2.82 13.88 -25.87
N LEU A 104 2.99 14.78 -24.90
CA LEU A 104 3.30 16.19 -25.14
C LEU A 104 4.81 16.46 -25.18
N PHE A 105 5.57 15.77 -24.32
CA PHE A 105 7.01 16.00 -24.15
C PHE A 105 7.88 14.86 -24.68
N TYR A 106 7.26 13.81 -25.25
CA TYR A 106 7.93 12.66 -25.85
C TYR A 106 8.98 11.99 -24.94
N LEU A 107 8.84 12.10 -23.62
CA LEU A 107 9.76 11.47 -22.67
C LEU A 107 9.73 9.96 -22.80
N SER A 108 10.81 9.25 -22.47
CA SER A 108 10.78 7.78 -22.43
C SER A 108 9.78 7.26 -21.38
N SER A 109 9.28 6.03 -21.55
CA SER A 109 8.40 5.39 -20.55
C SER A 109 9.06 5.33 -19.17
N THR A 110 10.37 5.10 -19.12
CA THR A 110 11.12 5.06 -17.86
C THR A 110 11.22 6.45 -17.22
N SER A 111 11.47 7.50 -18.01
CA SER A 111 11.53 8.88 -17.55
C SER A 111 10.17 9.38 -17.04
N ALA A 112 9.09 9.08 -17.76
CA ALA A 112 7.72 9.45 -17.35
C ALA A 112 7.30 8.69 -16.07
N ALA A 113 7.68 7.42 -15.94
CA ALA A 113 7.46 6.66 -14.70
C ALA A 113 8.22 7.26 -13.52
N LEU A 114 9.51 7.57 -13.70
CA LEU A 114 10.32 8.22 -12.66
C LEU A 114 9.70 9.55 -12.23
N ALA A 115 9.28 10.40 -13.17
CA ALA A 115 8.59 11.65 -12.87
C ALA A 115 7.31 11.43 -12.05
N SER A 116 6.54 10.38 -12.36
CA SER A 116 5.33 10.01 -11.59
C SER A 116 5.68 9.63 -10.14
N PHE A 117 6.80 8.92 -9.92
CA PHE A 117 7.32 8.65 -8.57
C PHE A 117 7.77 9.92 -7.85
N LEU A 118 8.41 10.87 -8.54
CA LEU A 118 8.82 12.15 -7.94
C LEU A 118 7.61 12.96 -7.47
N VAL A 119 6.59 13.09 -8.33
CA VAL A 119 5.34 13.78 -7.98
C VAL A 119 4.65 13.08 -6.80
N SER A 120 4.57 11.74 -6.84
CA SER A 120 4.05 10.97 -5.71
C SER A 120 4.85 11.23 -4.42
N GLY A 121 6.18 11.26 -4.52
CA GLY A 121 7.07 11.56 -3.40
C GLY A 121 6.82 12.94 -2.80
N LEU A 122 6.56 13.96 -3.62
CA LEU A 122 6.20 15.30 -3.14
C LEU A 122 4.85 15.32 -2.40
N LEU A 123 3.85 14.61 -2.93
CA LEU A 123 2.55 14.47 -2.26
C LEU A 123 2.69 13.78 -0.90
N HIS A 124 3.46 12.72 -0.82
CA HIS A 124 3.68 11.99 0.44
C HIS A 124 4.59 12.74 1.41
N ALA A 125 5.53 13.55 0.91
CA ALA A 125 6.27 14.51 1.71
C ALA A 125 5.34 15.54 2.36
N HIS A 126 4.39 16.11 1.59
CA HIS A 126 3.37 17.00 2.16
C HIS A 126 2.55 16.31 3.25
N VAL A 127 2.07 15.07 3.00
CA VAL A 127 1.35 14.27 4.01
C VAL A 127 2.19 14.06 5.27
N SER A 128 3.49 13.75 5.13
CA SER A 128 4.37 13.52 6.29
C SER A 128 4.49 14.75 7.19
N ILE A 129 4.56 15.95 6.62
CA ILE A 129 4.65 17.19 7.39
C ILE A 129 3.29 17.57 7.99
N VAL A 130 2.24 17.59 7.17
CA VAL A 130 0.95 18.17 7.56
C VAL A 130 0.13 17.24 8.43
N VAL A 131 0.13 15.94 8.15
CA VAL A 131 -0.69 14.96 8.89
C VAL A 131 0.07 14.40 10.08
N PHE A 132 1.37 14.13 9.91
CA PHE A 132 2.18 13.46 10.92
C PHE A 132 3.14 14.38 11.68
N GLY A 133 3.20 15.67 11.35
CA GLY A 133 4.10 16.62 12.01
C GLY A 133 5.58 16.24 11.87
N ALA A 134 5.96 15.54 10.79
CA ALA A 134 7.35 15.14 10.59
C ALA A 134 8.27 16.38 10.54
N SER A 135 9.47 16.27 11.09
CA SER A 135 10.44 17.37 11.11
C SER A 135 11.09 17.63 9.75
N SER A 136 10.98 16.69 8.81
CA SER A 136 11.56 16.79 7.48
C SER A 136 10.72 16.04 6.44
N PRO A 137 10.53 16.61 5.24
CA PRO A 137 9.87 15.92 4.13
C PRO A 137 10.76 14.86 3.48
N LEU A 138 12.07 14.90 3.75
CA LEU A 138 13.09 14.16 3.01
C LEU A 138 12.93 12.63 3.09
N PRO A 139 12.62 12.00 4.24
CA PRO A 139 12.45 10.55 4.29
C PRO A 139 11.31 10.06 3.38
N ALA A 140 10.16 10.73 3.41
CA ALA A 140 9.02 10.40 2.58
C ALA A 140 9.33 10.56 1.09
N PHE A 141 9.94 11.68 0.70
CA PHE A 141 10.36 11.89 -0.69
C PHE A 141 11.38 10.83 -1.14
N THR A 142 12.35 10.52 -0.28
CA THR A 142 13.42 9.55 -0.54
C THR A 142 12.85 8.14 -0.76
N PHE A 143 11.83 7.74 -0.01
CA PHE A 143 11.14 6.46 -0.21
C PHE A 143 10.66 6.30 -1.66
N PHE A 144 9.90 7.29 -2.17
CA PHE A 144 9.36 7.22 -3.52
C PHE A 144 10.45 7.37 -4.60
N LEU A 145 11.46 8.21 -4.37
CA LEU A 145 12.60 8.35 -5.25
C LEU A 145 13.36 7.03 -5.42
N LEU A 146 13.72 6.37 -4.31
CA LEU A 146 14.42 5.07 -4.33
C LEU A 146 13.60 4.01 -5.05
N HIS A 147 12.29 3.97 -4.83
CA HIS A 147 11.40 3.03 -5.51
C HIS A 147 11.28 3.32 -7.01
N GLY A 148 11.24 4.59 -7.40
CA GLY A 148 11.25 5.00 -8.80
C GLY A 148 12.54 4.60 -9.50
N ILE A 149 13.70 4.85 -8.90
CA ILE A 149 15.01 4.43 -9.42
C ILE A 149 15.09 2.91 -9.53
N ALA A 150 14.66 2.17 -8.52
CA ALA A 150 14.67 0.71 -8.54
C ALA A 150 13.75 0.15 -9.65
N CYS A 151 12.56 0.75 -9.86
CA CYS A 151 11.71 0.39 -10.99
C CYS A 151 12.35 0.71 -12.34
N CYS A 152 13.10 1.81 -12.45
CA CYS A 152 13.86 2.13 -13.65
C CYS A 152 14.97 1.09 -13.90
N ALA A 153 15.69 0.70 -12.85
CA ALA A 153 16.72 -0.33 -12.91
C ALA A 153 16.14 -1.67 -13.39
N GLU A 154 14.99 -2.11 -12.85
CA GLU A 154 14.27 -3.31 -13.33
C GLU A 154 13.74 -3.18 -14.77
N ALA A 155 13.58 -1.95 -15.29
CA ALA A 155 13.18 -1.72 -16.67
C ALA A 155 14.35 -1.87 -17.64
N TYR A 156 15.54 -1.40 -17.25
CA TYR A 156 16.76 -1.51 -18.04
C TYR A 156 17.44 -2.88 -17.90
N CYS A 157 17.36 -3.49 -16.72
CA CYS A 157 17.94 -4.80 -16.41
C CYS A 157 16.83 -5.74 -15.91
N PRO A 158 16.04 -6.34 -16.82
CA PRO A 158 14.97 -7.26 -16.44
C PRO A 158 15.56 -8.60 -15.97
N ILE A 159 15.60 -8.79 -14.66
CA ILE A 159 16.01 -10.05 -14.05
C ILE A 159 14.79 -10.94 -13.84
N VAL A 160 14.84 -12.17 -14.37
CA VAL A 160 13.77 -13.16 -14.19
C VAL A 160 14.16 -14.13 -13.08
N LEU A 161 13.60 -13.93 -11.89
CA LEU A 161 13.82 -14.82 -10.75
C LEU A 161 12.72 -15.90 -10.66
N PRO A 162 13.03 -17.10 -10.12
CA PRO A 162 12.01 -18.06 -9.70
C PRO A 162 10.97 -17.39 -8.80
N LYS A 163 9.69 -17.79 -8.95
CA LYS A 163 8.54 -17.16 -8.27
C LYS A 163 8.78 -16.86 -6.78
N PRO A 164 9.15 -17.83 -5.93
CA PRO A 164 9.34 -17.57 -4.50
C PRO A 164 10.48 -16.58 -4.24
N ILE A 165 11.58 -16.68 -5.01
CA ILE A 165 12.75 -15.80 -4.87
C ILE A 165 12.38 -14.36 -5.24
N GLY A 166 11.69 -14.15 -6.36
CA GLY A 166 11.25 -12.82 -6.77
C GLY A 166 10.32 -12.16 -5.75
N ILE A 167 9.40 -12.94 -5.15
CA ILE A 167 8.53 -12.45 -4.07
C ILE A 167 9.37 -12.05 -2.85
N ILE A 168 10.27 -12.92 -2.39
CA ILE A 168 11.13 -12.64 -1.22
C ILE A 168 11.98 -11.39 -1.47
N VAL A 169 12.67 -11.28 -2.60
CA VAL A 169 13.52 -10.14 -2.93
C VAL A 169 12.71 -8.84 -3.00
N THR A 170 11.56 -8.86 -3.65
CA THR A 170 10.68 -7.68 -3.77
C THR A 170 10.23 -7.19 -2.39
N HIS A 171 9.73 -8.10 -1.54
CA HIS A 171 9.22 -7.73 -0.23
C HIS A 171 10.34 -7.40 0.77
N THR A 172 11.52 -8.00 0.62
CA THR A 172 12.70 -7.60 1.38
C THR A 172 13.05 -6.14 1.07
N PHE A 173 13.08 -5.74 -0.21
CA PHE A 173 13.30 -4.34 -0.58
C PHE A 173 12.22 -3.42 0.02
N LEU A 174 10.93 -3.77 -0.13
CA LEU A 174 9.81 -2.98 0.41
C LEU A 174 9.91 -2.81 1.94
N LEU A 175 10.32 -3.86 2.66
CA LEU A 175 10.49 -3.81 4.11
C LEU A 175 11.72 -3.01 4.52
N LEU A 176 12.85 -3.15 3.82
CA LEU A 176 14.08 -2.40 4.10
C LEU A 176 13.90 -0.89 3.91
N THR A 177 13.07 -0.47 2.96
CA THR A 177 12.77 0.96 2.74
C THR A 177 11.57 1.45 3.58
N ALA A 178 10.79 0.56 4.20
CA ALA A 178 9.61 0.90 5.00
C ALA A 178 9.84 1.99 6.07
N PRO A 179 10.98 2.04 6.79
CA PRO A 179 11.21 3.08 7.81
C PRO A 179 11.10 4.52 7.31
N LEU A 180 11.38 4.75 6.02
CA LEU A 180 11.37 6.06 5.36
C LEU A 180 9.97 6.66 5.25
N TYR A 181 8.93 5.83 5.09
CA TYR A 181 7.56 6.33 4.92
C TYR A 181 6.53 5.54 5.74
N VAL A 182 6.49 4.22 5.56
CA VAL A 182 5.58 3.33 6.28
C VAL A 182 5.79 3.44 7.80
N GLY A 183 7.04 3.64 8.23
CA GLY A 183 7.38 3.85 9.63
C GLY A 183 6.76 5.08 10.27
N LEU A 184 6.29 6.08 9.50
CA LEU A 184 5.57 7.24 10.06
C LEU A 184 4.30 6.79 10.77
N PHE A 185 3.57 5.84 10.19
CA PHE A 185 2.32 5.33 10.75
C PHE A 185 2.56 4.49 11.99
N THR A 186 3.64 3.69 12.03
CA THR A 186 3.96 2.86 13.21
C THR A 186 4.54 3.69 14.36
N ARG A 187 5.25 4.78 14.05
CA ARG A 187 5.75 5.76 15.03
C ARG A 187 4.65 6.70 15.54
N ALA A 188 3.63 6.98 14.75
CA ALA A 188 2.47 7.72 15.23
C ALA A 188 1.71 6.94 16.31
N GLY A 189 1.75 5.60 16.25
CA GLY A 189 1.21 4.74 17.30
C GLY A 189 -0.31 4.91 17.51
N PRO A 190 -0.83 4.51 18.68
CA PRO A 190 -2.25 4.53 18.98
C PRO A 190 -2.93 5.88 18.77
N ASP A 191 -2.21 6.98 18.95
CA ASP A 191 -2.73 8.35 18.77
C ASP A 191 -3.23 8.61 17.34
N PHE A 192 -2.64 7.96 16.34
CA PHE A 192 -3.14 8.00 14.97
C PHE A 192 -4.26 6.98 14.72
N PHE A 193 -4.15 5.77 15.27
CA PHE A 193 -5.09 4.70 14.98
C PHE A 193 -6.45 4.89 15.66
N VAL A 194 -6.49 5.28 16.94
CA VAL A 194 -7.73 5.40 17.71
C VAL A 194 -8.73 6.37 17.06
N PRO A 195 -8.32 7.58 16.61
CA PRO A 195 -9.23 8.47 15.89
C PRO A 195 -9.62 7.99 14.49
N ASN A 196 -8.81 7.10 13.89
CA ASN A 196 -8.97 6.61 12.52
C ASN A 196 -9.34 5.12 12.50
N ALA A 197 -10.22 4.70 13.40
CA ALA A 197 -10.65 3.31 13.50
C ALA A 197 -11.30 2.82 12.19
N PRO A 198 -11.00 1.58 11.73
CA PRO A 198 -11.59 1.04 10.53
C PRO A 198 -13.11 0.91 10.67
N SER A 199 -13.79 1.09 9.54
CA SER A 199 -15.22 0.80 9.44
C SER A 199 -15.53 -0.60 9.95
N LEU A 200 -16.64 -0.75 10.67
CA LEU A 200 -17.12 -2.04 11.22
C LEU A 200 -16.26 -2.64 12.36
N LEU A 201 -15.27 -1.94 12.92
CA LEU A 201 -14.46 -2.46 14.05
C LEU A 201 -15.28 -3.03 15.21
N ASN A 202 -16.38 -2.36 15.56
CA ASN A 202 -17.25 -2.74 16.68
C ASN A 202 -18.48 -3.56 16.25
N ALA A 203 -18.49 -4.12 15.03
CA ALA A 203 -19.63 -4.90 14.56
C ALA A 203 -19.76 -6.21 15.35
N LYS A 204 -20.90 -6.40 16.02
CA LYS A 204 -21.15 -7.56 16.90
C LYS A 204 -21.09 -8.93 16.19
N TRP A 205 -21.28 -8.95 14.88
CA TRP A 205 -21.24 -10.17 14.06
C TRP A 205 -19.82 -10.55 13.61
N LEU A 206 -18.84 -9.66 13.78
CA LEU A 206 -17.45 -9.98 13.43
C LEU A 206 -16.82 -10.87 14.51
N PRO A 207 -16.10 -11.93 14.10
CA PRO A 207 -15.37 -12.78 15.04
C PRO A 207 -14.35 -11.97 15.86
N GLN A 208 -14.46 -12.05 17.19
CA GLN A 208 -13.50 -11.45 18.11
C GLN A 208 -12.34 -12.43 18.33
N LEU A 209 -11.34 -12.35 17.45
CA LEU A 209 -10.15 -13.18 17.54
C LEU A 209 -9.24 -12.70 18.69
N PRO A 210 -8.54 -13.60 19.40
CA PRO A 210 -7.62 -13.21 20.45
C PRO A 210 -6.50 -12.33 19.89
N VAL A 211 -6.29 -11.18 20.51
CA VAL A 211 -5.25 -10.21 20.13
C VAL A 211 -4.03 -10.43 21.02
N PRO A 212 -2.83 -10.66 20.47
CA PRO A 212 -1.62 -10.83 21.27
C PRO A 212 -1.30 -9.58 22.09
N ASN A 213 -0.85 -9.78 23.33
CA ASN A 213 -0.33 -8.67 24.18
C ASN A 213 1.17 -8.40 23.93
N PHE A 214 1.81 -9.20 23.08
CA PHE A 214 3.22 -9.00 22.75
C PHE A 214 3.39 -7.79 21.83
N CYS A 215 4.23 -6.85 22.26
CA CYS A 215 4.67 -5.72 21.46
C CYS A 215 6.16 -5.85 21.17
N PRO A 216 6.57 -6.01 19.89
CA PRO A 216 7.98 -6.08 19.52
C PRO A 216 8.66 -4.77 19.90
N LYS A 217 9.72 -4.89 20.70
CA LYS A 217 10.60 -3.81 21.14
C LYS A 217 11.71 -3.59 20.14
#